data_AF-A0AB32TQR8-F1
#
_entry.id   AF-A0AB32TQR8-F1
#
_cell.length_a   1.000
_cell.length_b   1.000
_cell.length_c   1.000
_cell.angle_alpha   90.00
_cell.angle_beta   90.00
_cell.angle_gamma   90.00
#
_symmetry.space_group_name_H-M   'P 1'
#
loop_
_entity.id
_entity.type
_entity.pdbx_description
1 polymer ?
#
loop_
_entity_poly.entity_id
_entity_poly.type
_entity_poly.pdbx_seq_one_letter_code
_entity_poly.pdbx_strand_id
1 'polypeptide(L)'
;MSTADTCVPVSACGTSFPLWIRGGHPTVQDGVVTRDVCGHAYSYCCYYGSYPIRVKACPGNVYIYELQQPIACNLAYCADVGSVTISSTAATPVIITPDPCYNYTVLDDPWRANSSQPSKPVTMCDQSVSWSGWYRLFINGLNAQIPDTCVQQLSCGTDYTLWIRGGHPTVADEMVTRDVCANAYSYCCYYGSFPIRIKACPGNYFVYELLRPTYCNLAYCTVINITLQEGCSNQSSGCLQNLLEQIENITAQELPLNTVTDILTVVFNASEKISVSSSSASPAQLASYGTKVLKSSEKLISTLVKPTETSANVSFTLAAVEGQVFMVGPQVTLDKIPQLDTTNSSVDIDLIGIAKNNNDRSAAVAFMSYTTMENLLKADFFNTTNDTIKTMMSTVISATLPKTSNTALTKAVNFTFRHIREFEPSGSLSCVYWNISEWIVDGCSVLNSNSSHTVCSCVHLSTFALIMQTSSSPSPVPEHF
;
A
#
# COMPACT_ATOMS: atom_id res chain seq x y z
N MET A 1 21.20 33.12 4.89
CA MET A 1 19.93 33.66 5.43
C MET A 1 18.85 33.39 4.41
N SER A 2 17.87 32.59 4.80
CA SER A 2 16.64 32.36 4.07
C SER A 2 15.53 33.23 4.66
N THR A 3 14.51 33.57 3.89
CA THR A 3 13.27 34.12 4.45
C THR A 3 12.66 33.13 5.44
N ALA A 4 11.88 33.60 6.42
CA ALA A 4 11.16 32.69 7.31
C ALA A 4 10.12 31.88 6.51
N ASP A 5 10.07 30.58 6.74
CA ASP A 5 9.08 29.66 6.13
C ASP A 5 8.15 29.00 7.15
N THR A 6 8.27 29.42 8.40
CA THR A 6 7.32 29.13 9.48
C THR A 6 6.66 30.43 9.93
N CYS A 7 5.50 30.31 10.58
CA CYS A 7 4.75 31.47 11.04
C CYS A 7 5.55 32.29 12.06
N VAL A 8 5.84 33.53 11.70
CA VAL A 8 6.64 34.44 12.53
C VAL A 8 5.72 35.15 13.55
N PRO A 9 6.09 35.24 14.85
CA PRO A 9 5.29 35.94 15.85
C PRO A 9 4.96 37.39 15.46
N VAL A 10 3.76 37.87 15.81
CA VAL A 10 3.35 39.26 15.58
C VAL A 10 4.36 40.23 16.21
N SER A 11 4.60 41.38 15.57
CA SER A 11 5.58 42.39 16.01
C SER A 11 7.06 41.97 15.99
N ALA A 12 7.41 40.89 15.27
CA ALA A 12 8.80 40.51 15.04
C ALA A 12 9.40 41.21 13.80
N CYS A 13 10.73 41.08 13.65
CA CYS A 13 11.45 41.52 12.45
C CYS A 13 11.31 43.03 12.15
N GLY A 14 11.10 43.83 13.21
CA GLY A 14 10.99 45.28 13.13
C GLY A 14 9.70 45.80 12.47
N THR A 15 8.68 44.96 12.35
CA THR A 15 7.40 45.32 11.70
C THR A 15 6.21 44.85 12.53
N SER A 16 5.02 45.43 12.33
CA SER A 16 3.80 44.97 13.00
C SER A 16 3.36 43.60 12.48
N PHE A 17 3.46 43.38 11.16
CA PHE A 17 2.98 42.18 10.48
C PHE A 17 4.12 41.54 9.67
N PRO A 18 4.93 40.66 10.29
CA PRO A 18 6.02 40.01 9.59
C PRO A 18 5.49 39.06 8.50
N LEU A 19 6.11 39.17 7.33
CA LEU A 19 5.84 38.32 6.17
C LEU A 19 6.75 37.09 6.19
N TRP A 20 6.17 35.94 5.86
CA TRP A 20 6.84 34.65 5.73
C TRP A 20 6.36 33.93 4.46
N ILE A 21 7.17 33.01 3.96
CA ILE A 21 6.86 32.23 2.75
C ILE A 21 5.90 31.09 3.10
N ARG A 22 4.74 31.06 2.45
CA ARG A 22 3.78 29.96 2.60
C ARG A 22 4.26 28.71 1.86
N GLY A 23 4.24 27.58 2.56
CA GLY A 23 4.54 26.26 2.02
C GLY A 23 5.99 25.79 2.08
N GLY A 24 6.88 26.53 2.74
CA GLY A 24 8.29 26.14 2.82
C GLY A 24 9.16 26.67 1.69
N HIS A 25 10.46 26.51 1.86
CA HIS A 25 11.40 26.66 0.77
C HIS A 25 11.30 25.49 -0.23
N PRO A 26 11.57 25.72 -1.53
CA PRO A 26 11.68 24.64 -2.51
C PRO A 26 12.88 23.74 -2.22
N THR A 27 12.84 22.53 -2.76
CA THR A 27 14.01 21.67 -2.92
C THR A 27 14.81 22.07 -4.16
N VAL A 28 16.04 21.55 -4.31
CA VAL A 28 16.84 21.79 -5.53
C VAL A 28 16.14 21.24 -6.78
N GLN A 29 15.37 20.16 -6.63
CA GLN A 29 14.65 19.52 -7.73
C GLN A 29 13.43 20.33 -8.19
N ASP A 30 12.80 21.08 -7.29
CA ASP A 30 11.61 21.88 -7.61
C ASP A 30 11.90 23.03 -8.60
N GLY A 31 13.17 23.43 -8.74
CA GLY A 31 13.56 24.52 -9.63
C GLY A 31 13.09 25.89 -9.12
N VAL A 32 12.60 26.75 -10.04
CA VAL A 32 12.03 28.06 -9.67
C VAL A 32 10.55 27.88 -9.40
N VAL A 33 10.14 28.09 -8.14
CA VAL A 33 8.73 27.98 -7.73
C VAL A 33 8.16 29.34 -7.38
N THR A 34 6.85 29.47 -7.55
CA THR A 34 6.09 30.62 -7.05
C THR A 34 5.52 30.27 -5.68
N ARG A 35 5.71 31.13 -4.68
CA ARG A 35 5.21 30.95 -3.33
C ARG A 35 4.34 32.12 -2.90
N ASP A 36 3.21 31.81 -2.30
CA ASP A 36 2.37 32.81 -1.63
C ASP A 36 3.12 33.35 -0.40
N VAL A 37 2.83 34.60 -0.05
CA VAL A 37 3.45 35.27 1.09
C VAL A 37 2.34 35.70 2.06
N CYS A 38 2.52 35.35 3.32
CA CYS A 38 1.54 35.55 4.37
C CYS A 38 2.08 36.48 5.46
N GLY A 39 1.25 37.40 5.94
CA GLY A 39 1.50 38.23 7.11
C GLY A 39 0.73 37.71 8.33
N HIS A 40 1.44 37.54 9.45
CA HIS A 40 0.81 37.16 10.72
C HIS A 40 0.20 38.40 11.39
N ALA A 41 -1.11 38.33 11.67
CA ALA A 41 -1.80 39.29 12.53
C ALA A 41 -2.81 38.58 13.43
N TYR A 42 -3.09 39.17 14.59
CA TYR A 42 -3.97 38.59 15.62
C TYR A 42 -3.52 37.17 16.02
N SER A 43 -4.33 36.16 15.72
CA SER A 43 -4.06 34.74 15.95
C SER A 43 -3.99 33.95 14.63
N TYR A 44 -3.89 34.66 13.49
CA TYR A 44 -3.94 34.09 12.16
C TYR A 44 -2.61 34.32 11.43
N CYS A 45 -1.86 33.24 11.21
CA CYS A 45 -0.56 33.27 10.54
C CYS A 45 -0.59 33.77 9.10
N CYS A 46 -1.76 33.74 8.45
CA CYS A 46 -1.95 34.29 7.11
C CYS A 46 -3.18 35.20 7.09
N TYR A 47 -3.18 36.21 7.96
CA TYR A 47 -4.27 37.20 7.96
C TYR A 47 -4.15 38.14 6.76
N TYR A 48 -2.93 38.56 6.42
CA TYR A 48 -2.65 39.39 5.24
C TYR A 48 -2.03 38.54 4.15
N GLY A 49 -2.68 38.46 2.99
CA GLY A 49 -2.05 37.96 1.77
C GLY A 49 -1.18 39.05 1.14
N SER A 50 0.05 38.73 0.74
CA SER A 50 0.90 39.61 -0.07
C SER A 50 1.05 39.03 -1.48
N TYR A 51 1.62 39.79 -2.40
CA TYR A 51 1.93 39.28 -3.74
C TYR A 51 2.86 38.06 -3.65
N PRO A 52 2.61 37.02 -4.46
CA PRO A 52 3.47 35.85 -4.48
C PRO A 52 4.86 36.23 -4.99
N ILE A 53 5.87 35.52 -4.49
CA ILE A 53 7.27 35.70 -4.86
C ILE A 53 7.79 34.48 -5.61
N ARG A 54 8.91 34.62 -6.31
CA ARG A 54 9.61 33.46 -6.90
C ARG A 54 10.82 33.13 -6.05
N VAL A 55 11.02 31.85 -5.79
CA VAL A 55 12.15 31.34 -5.00
C VAL A 55 12.74 30.11 -5.68
N LYS A 56 14.06 29.98 -5.60
CA LYS A 56 14.80 28.81 -6.11
C LYS A 56 15.78 28.35 -5.05
N ALA A 57 15.86 27.05 -4.84
CA ALA A 57 16.94 26.42 -4.08
C ALA A 57 18.14 26.11 -4.98
N CYS A 58 19.33 26.37 -4.45
CA CYS A 58 20.61 26.09 -5.08
C CYS A 58 21.42 25.11 -4.22
N PRO A 59 22.31 24.32 -4.82
CA PRO A 59 23.23 23.46 -4.06
C PRO A 59 23.96 24.23 -2.95
N GLY A 60 24.10 23.61 -1.78
CA GLY A 60 24.75 24.21 -0.61
C GLY A 60 23.83 25.03 0.30
N ASN A 61 22.53 24.72 0.36
CA ASN A 61 21.52 25.40 1.19
C ASN A 61 21.43 26.92 0.94
N VAL A 62 21.58 27.32 -0.33
CA VAL A 62 21.45 28.71 -0.75
C VAL A 62 20.10 28.90 -1.45
N TYR A 63 19.38 29.96 -1.10
CA TYR A 63 18.11 30.31 -1.70
C TYR A 63 18.19 31.67 -2.39
N ILE A 64 17.63 31.75 -3.59
CA ILE A 64 17.55 32.97 -4.40
C ILE A 64 16.09 33.40 -4.48
N TYR A 65 15.81 34.68 -4.21
CA TYR A 65 14.47 35.23 -4.14
C TYR A 65 14.28 36.36 -5.16
N GLU A 66 13.14 36.35 -5.82
CA GLU A 66 12.57 37.46 -6.58
C GLU A 66 11.40 38.01 -5.76
N LEU A 67 11.71 38.93 -4.84
CA LEU A 67 10.73 39.51 -3.91
C LEU A 67 9.86 40.57 -4.58
N GLN A 68 8.61 40.67 -4.13
CA GLN A 68 7.66 41.69 -4.55
C GLN A 68 7.45 42.73 -3.45
N GLN A 69 7.10 43.96 -3.82
CA GLN A 69 6.78 45.01 -2.85
C GLN A 69 5.54 44.61 -2.01
N PRO A 70 5.60 44.67 -0.67
CA PRO A 70 4.44 44.39 0.18
C PRO A 70 3.26 45.32 -0.10
N ILE A 71 2.04 44.83 0.11
CA ILE A 71 0.78 45.57 -0.18
C ILE A 71 0.50 46.75 0.79
N ALA A 72 1.21 46.83 1.91
CA ALA A 72 1.04 47.86 2.94
C ALA A 72 2.35 48.16 3.67
N CYS A 73 2.46 49.35 4.28
CA CYS A 73 3.71 49.86 4.86
C CYS A 73 4.16 49.19 6.15
N ASN A 74 3.27 48.45 6.82
CA ASN A 74 3.51 47.74 8.07
C ASN A 74 3.73 46.23 7.86
N LEU A 75 4.09 45.83 6.64
CA LEU A 75 4.46 44.46 6.27
C LEU A 75 5.95 44.43 5.87
N ALA A 76 6.70 43.46 6.38
CA ALA A 76 8.11 43.28 6.00
C ALA A 76 8.48 41.80 5.96
N TYR A 77 9.25 41.38 4.96
CA TYR A 77 9.83 40.03 4.88
C TYR A 77 10.73 39.78 6.07
N CYS A 78 10.44 38.71 6.81
CA CYS A 78 11.33 38.25 7.86
C CYS A 78 12.33 37.24 7.29
N ALA A 79 13.59 37.32 7.73
CA ALA A 79 14.62 36.33 7.45
C ALA A 79 14.94 35.52 8.71
N ASP A 80 15.08 34.20 8.55
CA ASP A 80 15.47 33.31 9.64
C ASP A 80 17.00 33.19 9.70
N VAL A 81 17.56 33.51 10.87
CA VAL A 81 19.00 33.47 11.15
C VAL A 81 19.48 32.03 11.37
N GLY A 82 18.58 31.07 11.64
CA GLY A 82 18.91 29.65 11.82
C GLY A 82 19.54 28.98 10.59
N SER A 83 19.43 29.59 9.41
CA SER A 83 20.00 29.11 8.14
C SER A 83 21.43 29.59 7.86
N VAL A 84 22.07 30.32 8.79
CA VAL A 84 23.46 30.78 8.60
C VAL A 84 24.42 29.76 9.19
N THR A 85 24.98 28.89 8.35
CA THR A 85 26.25 28.21 8.64
C THR A 85 27.36 29.27 8.65
N ILE A 86 27.49 29.99 9.76
CA ILE A 86 28.68 30.80 10.01
C ILE A 86 29.81 29.80 10.23
N SER A 87 30.74 29.72 9.27
CA SER A 87 32.07 29.17 9.51
C SER A 87 32.80 30.07 10.51
N SER A 88 32.40 30.01 11.78
CA SER A 88 33.15 30.59 12.89
C SER A 88 34.00 29.48 13.48
N THR A 89 35.31 29.68 13.51
CA THR A 89 36.33 28.83 14.15
C THR A 89 36.26 28.81 15.68
N ALA A 90 35.10 29.10 16.27
CA ALA A 90 34.86 28.93 17.69
C ALA A 90 34.10 27.62 17.90
N ALA A 91 34.72 26.66 18.56
CA ALA A 91 34.10 25.39 18.95
C ALA A 91 32.97 25.65 19.95
N THR A 92 31.77 25.93 19.46
CA THR A 92 30.54 25.73 20.24
C THR A 92 30.34 24.23 20.45
N PRO A 93 29.95 23.77 21.64
CA PRO A 93 29.68 22.36 21.86
C PRO A 93 28.58 21.93 20.89
N VAL A 94 28.87 20.95 20.05
CA VAL A 94 27.88 20.36 19.13
C VAL A 94 26.79 19.76 20.02
N ILE A 95 25.65 20.44 20.12
CA ILE A 95 24.45 19.86 20.70
C ILE A 95 24.03 18.76 19.73
N ILE A 96 24.36 17.51 20.07
CA ILE A 96 23.92 16.32 19.33
C ILE A 96 22.40 16.23 19.54
N THR A 97 21.64 16.85 18.62
CA THR A 97 20.20 16.64 18.57
C THR A 97 19.96 15.23 18.04
N PRO A 98 19.19 14.38 18.76
CA PRO A 98 18.90 13.03 18.28
C PRO A 98 18.24 13.11 16.90
N ASP A 99 18.72 12.32 15.94
CA ASP A 99 18.12 12.28 14.62
C ASP A 99 16.65 11.82 14.75
N PRO A 100 15.67 12.62 14.29
CA PRO A 100 14.26 12.29 14.43
C PRO A 100 13.86 11.03 13.67
N CYS A 101 14.69 10.52 12.75
CA CYS A 101 14.49 9.20 12.14
C CYS A 101 14.66 8.04 13.13
N TYR A 102 15.32 8.24 14.27
CA TYR A 102 15.50 7.20 15.29
C TYR A 102 14.92 7.58 16.64
N ASN A 103 14.42 8.81 16.79
CA ASN A 103 13.80 9.31 18.01
C ASN A 103 12.48 10.02 17.68
N TYR A 104 11.41 9.23 17.62
CA TYR A 104 10.06 9.69 17.32
C TYR A 104 9.02 8.99 18.22
N THR A 105 7.84 9.58 18.31
CA THR A 105 6.65 8.97 18.91
C THR A 105 5.85 8.27 17.82
N VAL A 106 5.37 7.05 18.10
CA VAL A 106 4.47 6.34 17.19
C VAL A 106 3.05 6.89 17.34
N LEU A 107 2.44 7.24 16.21
CA LEU A 107 1.03 7.63 16.10
C LEU A 107 0.30 6.59 15.23
N ASP A 108 -0.35 5.63 15.87
CA ASP A 108 -1.07 4.52 15.22
C ASP A 108 -2.56 4.55 15.62
N ASP A 109 -3.26 5.55 15.09
CA ASP A 109 -4.67 5.80 15.37
C ASP A 109 -5.53 5.35 14.17
N PRO A 110 -6.27 4.22 14.24
CA PRO A 110 -7.00 3.68 13.09
C PRO A 110 -8.07 4.64 12.53
N TRP A 111 -8.60 5.54 13.37
CA TRP A 111 -9.56 6.54 12.93
C TRP A 111 -8.98 7.57 11.96
N ARG A 112 -7.64 7.71 11.88
CA ARG A 112 -6.96 8.62 10.94
C ARG A 112 -6.87 8.09 9.52
N ALA A 113 -7.21 6.82 9.28
CA ALA A 113 -7.16 6.24 7.94
C ALA A 113 -8.10 7.00 6.99
N ASN A 114 -7.69 7.26 5.75
CA ASN A 114 -8.53 7.94 4.75
C ASN A 114 -9.88 7.25 4.48
N SER A 115 -9.98 5.95 4.75
CA SER A 115 -11.21 5.17 4.68
C SER A 115 -12.16 5.36 5.87
N SER A 116 -11.67 5.90 6.99
CA SER A 116 -12.45 6.07 8.21
C SER A 116 -13.34 7.30 8.11
N GLN A 117 -14.65 7.13 8.32
CA GLN A 117 -15.60 8.24 8.39
C GLN A 117 -15.78 8.77 9.82
N PRO A 118 -16.09 10.06 10.00
CA PRO A 118 -16.40 10.62 11.31
C PRO A 118 -17.63 9.95 11.94
N SER A 119 -17.50 9.53 13.19
CA SER A 119 -18.57 8.86 13.94
C SER A 119 -19.40 9.89 14.70
N LYS A 120 -20.50 10.39 14.13
CA LYS A 120 -21.34 11.38 14.82
C LYS A 120 -21.95 10.80 16.11
N PRO A 121 -22.02 11.58 17.21
CA PRO A 121 -21.79 13.02 17.28
C PRO A 121 -20.30 13.42 17.48
N VAL A 122 -19.40 12.46 17.73
CA VAL A 122 -18.00 12.74 18.07
C VAL A 122 -17.14 12.73 16.81
N THR A 123 -16.92 13.91 16.24
CA THR A 123 -15.90 14.11 15.22
C THR A 123 -14.53 14.23 15.88
N MET A 124 -13.53 13.48 15.41
CA MET A 124 -12.16 13.55 15.92
C MET A 124 -11.47 14.84 15.46
N CYS A 125 -10.61 15.42 16.31
CA CYS A 125 -9.88 16.64 16.00
C CYS A 125 -8.49 16.64 16.66
N ASP A 126 -7.50 17.23 15.98
CA ASP A 126 -6.13 17.31 16.49
C ASP A 126 -5.83 18.60 17.25
N GLN A 127 -6.81 19.48 17.40
CA GLN A 127 -6.66 20.75 18.14
C GLN A 127 -6.42 20.53 19.64
N SER A 128 -6.98 19.46 20.20
CA SER A 128 -6.89 19.16 21.64
C SER A 128 -5.65 18.32 22.01
N VAL A 129 -4.86 17.92 21.02
CA VAL A 129 -3.64 17.13 21.23
C VAL A 129 -2.46 18.07 21.51
N SER A 130 -1.72 17.78 22.58
CA SER A 130 -0.47 18.48 22.92
C SER A 130 0.69 17.93 22.09
N TRP A 131 0.82 18.42 20.85
CA TRP A 131 1.89 18.02 19.94
C TRP A 131 3.26 18.46 20.47
N SER A 132 4.20 17.51 20.55
CA SER A 132 5.59 17.78 20.95
C SER A 132 6.54 16.75 20.34
N GLY A 133 7.58 17.24 19.66
CA GLY A 133 8.59 16.38 19.03
C GLY A 133 8.13 15.82 17.68
N TRP A 134 8.75 14.69 17.30
CA TRP A 134 8.58 14.05 16.00
C TRP A 134 7.66 12.83 16.09
N TYR A 135 6.83 12.64 15.07
CA TYR A 135 5.86 11.56 15.00
C TYR A 135 6.07 10.71 13.75
N ARG A 136 5.96 9.39 13.91
CA ARG A 136 5.89 8.41 12.81
C ARG A 136 4.49 7.84 12.77
N LEU A 137 3.85 7.92 11.60
CA LEU A 137 2.45 7.53 11.44
C LEU A 137 2.33 6.07 10.99
N PHE A 138 1.34 5.40 11.56
CA PHE A 138 0.93 4.06 11.18
C PHE A 138 -0.60 3.98 11.12
N ILE A 139 -1.11 2.98 10.41
CA ILE A 139 -2.52 2.58 10.46
C ILE A 139 -2.58 1.07 10.70
N ASN A 140 -3.04 0.67 11.88
CA ASN A 140 -3.09 -0.74 12.30
C ASN A 140 -1.71 -1.43 12.14
N GLY A 141 -0.65 -0.76 12.59
CA GLY A 141 0.73 -1.21 12.48
C GLY A 141 1.37 -1.09 11.09
N LEU A 142 0.62 -0.64 10.07
CA LEU A 142 1.16 -0.46 8.72
C LEU A 142 1.82 0.89 8.53
N ASN A 143 2.95 0.91 7.82
CA ASN A 143 3.65 2.16 7.46
C ASN A 143 2.68 3.10 6.74
N ALA A 144 2.60 4.33 7.24
CA ALA A 144 1.63 5.28 6.75
C ALA A 144 2.19 6.70 6.75
N GLN A 145 1.54 7.55 5.98
CA GLN A 145 1.97 8.93 5.76
C GLN A 145 0.77 9.86 5.68
N ILE A 146 0.99 11.16 5.90
CA ILE A 146 -0.04 12.15 5.60
C ILE A 146 -0.17 12.25 4.08
N PRO A 147 -1.37 12.21 3.49
CA PRO A 147 -1.52 12.33 2.04
C PRO A 147 -0.98 13.68 1.53
N ASP A 148 -0.34 13.68 0.36
CA ASP A 148 0.10 14.88 -0.35
C ASP A 148 -0.80 15.25 -1.55
N THR A 149 -1.94 14.57 -1.63
CA THR A 149 -3.04 14.88 -2.54
C THR A 149 -4.28 15.25 -1.74
N CYS A 150 -5.13 16.07 -2.36
CA CYS A 150 -6.35 16.56 -1.74
C CYS A 150 -7.27 15.42 -1.32
N VAL A 151 -7.58 15.35 -0.02
CA VAL A 151 -8.51 14.36 0.53
C VAL A 151 -9.94 14.88 0.49
N GLN A 152 -10.90 13.98 0.30
CA GLN A 152 -12.32 14.31 0.37
C GLN A 152 -12.72 14.74 1.78
N GLN A 153 -13.80 15.53 1.87
CA GLN A 153 -14.41 15.88 3.15
C GLN A 153 -15.00 14.63 3.82
N LEU A 154 -15.16 14.66 5.15
CA LEU A 154 -15.71 13.55 5.95
C LEU A 154 -14.87 12.26 5.87
N SER A 155 -13.55 12.42 5.81
CA SER A 155 -12.56 11.32 5.82
C SER A 155 -11.62 11.43 7.02
N CYS A 156 -10.93 10.35 7.35
CA CYS A 156 -9.93 10.31 8.41
C CYS A 156 -10.52 10.64 9.79
N GLY A 157 -11.77 10.21 10.01
CA GLY A 157 -12.48 10.37 11.28
C GLY A 157 -12.85 11.82 11.65
N THR A 158 -12.64 12.78 10.74
CA THR A 158 -12.85 14.21 10.97
C THR A 158 -13.78 14.84 9.91
N ASP A 159 -14.22 16.09 10.14
CA ASP A 159 -15.05 16.81 9.17
C ASP A 159 -14.20 17.39 8.04
N TYR A 160 -13.06 18.02 8.39
CA TYR A 160 -12.12 18.64 7.45
C TYR A 160 -10.73 18.03 7.58
N THR A 161 -10.33 17.35 6.54
CA THR A 161 -9.14 16.50 6.55
C THR A 161 -7.88 17.27 6.16
N LEU A 162 -6.86 17.25 7.02
CA LEU A 162 -5.57 17.88 6.75
C LEU A 162 -4.66 16.99 5.89
N TRP A 163 -4.10 17.57 4.84
CA TRP A 163 -3.18 16.96 3.87
C TRP A 163 -2.01 17.91 3.56
N ILE A 164 -0.88 17.37 3.08
CA ILE A 164 0.34 18.12 2.78
C ILE A 164 0.27 18.72 1.39
N ARG A 165 0.45 20.04 1.29
CA ARG A 165 0.57 20.70 -0.01
C ARG A 165 2.03 20.73 -0.45
N GLY A 166 2.28 20.16 -1.63
CA GLY A 166 3.56 20.21 -2.34
C GLY A 166 4.30 18.87 -2.45
N GLY A 167 3.84 17.81 -1.80
CA GLY A 167 4.55 16.51 -1.77
C GLY A 167 5.42 16.31 -0.53
N HIS A 168 5.93 15.08 -0.39
CA HIS A 168 6.92 14.70 0.61
C HIS A 168 8.36 15.00 0.13
N PRO A 169 9.32 15.23 1.04
CA PRO A 169 10.74 15.31 0.70
C PRO A 169 11.31 13.96 0.25
N THR A 170 12.48 13.98 -0.38
CA THR A 170 13.38 12.82 -0.50
C THR A 170 14.40 12.81 0.62
N VAL A 171 15.15 11.70 0.81
CA VAL A 171 16.22 11.63 1.83
C VAL A 171 17.30 12.70 1.59
N ALA A 172 17.51 13.10 0.33
CA ALA A 172 18.49 14.13 -0.03
C ALA A 172 18.04 15.56 0.33
N ASP A 173 16.74 15.78 0.51
CA ASP A 173 16.19 17.11 0.84
C ASP A 173 16.31 17.44 2.33
N GLU A 174 16.86 16.53 3.14
CA GLU A 174 16.95 16.62 4.60
C GLU A 174 15.59 16.90 5.25
N MET A 175 15.46 18.04 5.93
CA MET A 175 14.26 18.47 6.63
C MET A 175 13.63 19.64 5.86
N VAL A 176 12.35 19.47 5.49
CA VAL A 176 11.59 20.48 4.75
C VAL A 176 10.39 20.94 5.54
N THR A 177 9.99 22.19 5.33
CA THR A 177 8.73 22.73 5.82
C THR A 177 7.67 22.60 4.73
N ARG A 178 6.45 22.15 5.04
CA ARG A 178 5.34 22.07 4.07
C ARG A 178 4.06 22.66 4.63
N ASP A 179 3.28 23.25 3.72
CA ASP A 179 1.93 23.71 4.05
C ASP A 179 1.00 22.53 4.31
N VAL A 180 0.09 22.73 5.24
CA VAL A 180 -0.97 21.77 5.52
C VAL A 180 -2.32 22.45 5.31
N CYS A 181 -3.15 21.81 4.51
CA CYS A 181 -4.40 22.34 4.00
C CYS A 181 -5.54 21.37 4.28
N ALA A 182 -6.77 21.86 4.31
CA ALA A 182 -7.97 21.04 4.31
C ALA A 182 -8.95 21.48 3.22
N ASN A 183 -9.61 20.48 2.64
CA ASN A 183 -10.63 20.63 1.62
C ASN A 183 -11.96 21.07 2.24
N ALA A 184 -12.54 22.16 1.74
CA ALA A 184 -13.90 22.58 2.04
C ALA A 184 -14.48 23.42 0.90
N TYR A 185 -15.80 23.44 0.75
CA TYR A 185 -16.50 24.27 -0.25
C TYR A 185 -15.94 24.14 -1.67
N SER A 186 -15.58 22.92 -2.08
CA SER A 186 -14.97 22.61 -3.38
C SER A 186 -13.58 23.21 -3.61
N TYR A 187 -12.91 23.69 -2.56
CA TYR A 187 -11.54 24.18 -2.62
C TYR A 187 -10.64 23.35 -1.68
N CYS A 188 -9.67 22.67 -2.28
CA CYS A 188 -8.79 21.72 -1.60
C CYS A 188 -7.89 22.32 -0.51
N CYS A 189 -7.69 23.64 -0.49
CA CYS A 189 -6.94 24.32 0.56
C CYS A 189 -7.74 25.51 1.14
N TYR A 190 -9.02 25.27 1.42
CA TYR A 190 -9.88 26.29 2.03
C TYR A 190 -9.44 26.65 3.44
N TYR A 191 -9.22 25.63 4.28
CA TYR A 191 -8.66 25.83 5.61
C TYR A 191 -7.14 25.61 5.56
N GLY A 192 -6.37 26.66 5.83
CA GLY A 192 -4.94 26.52 6.11
C GLY A 192 -4.71 26.13 7.57
N SER A 193 -3.81 25.19 7.80
CA SER A 193 -3.23 24.93 9.11
C SER A 193 -1.81 25.51 9.18
N PHE A 194 -1.20 25.43 10.35
CA PHE A 194 0.21 25.78 10.51
C PHE A 194 1.08 24.83 9.67
N PRO A 195 2.12 25.36 8.98
CA PRO A 195 3.04 24.52 8.25
C PRO A 195 3.77 23.58 9.20
N ILE A 196 4.08 22.37 8.75
CA ILE A 196 4.77 21.35 9.55
C ILE A 196 6.15 21.08 8.98
N ARG A 197 7.05 20.57 9.82
CA ARG A 197 8.34 20.04 9.33
C ARG A 197 8.23 18.55 9.05
N ILE A 198 8.91 18.12 8.00
CA ILE A 198 8.89 16.76 7.50
C ILE A 198 10.32 16.36 7.18
N LYS A 199 10.72 15.15 7.59
CA LYS A 199 12.01 14.56 7.21
C LYS A 199 11.77 13.18 6.60
N ALA A 200 12.40 12.92 5.47
CA ALA A 200 12.46 11.59 4.88
C ALA A 200 13.56 10.76 5.55
N CYS A 201 13.27 9.50 5.88
CA CYS A 201 14.18 8.64 6.61
C CYS A 201 14.65 7.44 5.80
N PRO A 202 15.88 6.93 6.06
CA PRO A 202 16.34 5.67 5.50
C PRO A 202 15.35 4.55 5.87
N GLY A 203 14.82 3.84 4.87
CA GLY A 203 13.76 2.84 5.06
C GLY A 203 12.38 3.24 4.53
N ASN A 204 12.29 4.34 3.77
CA ASN A 204 11.07 4.74 3.05
C ASN A 204 9.87 5.04 3.97
N TYR A 205 10.14 5.86 4.98
CA TYR A 205 9.11 6.43 5.85
C TYR A 205 9.46 7.88 6.16
N PHE A 206 8.46 8.60 6.66
CA PHE A 206 8.57 10.00 7.02
C PHE A 206 8.34 10.18 8.52
N VAL A 207 9.01 11.18 9.08
CA VAL A 207 8.73 11.68 10.42
C VAL A 207 8.28 13.13 10.32
N TYR A 208 7.33 13.49 11.18
CA TYR A 208 6.63 14.77 11.10
C TYR A 208 6.69 15.50 12.45
N GLU A 209 7.09 16.76 12.42
CA GLU A 209 6.90 17.67 13.55
C GLU A 209 5.53 18.34 13.39
N LEU A 210 4.50 17.67 13.92
CA LEU A 210 3.10 18.09 13.79
C LEU A 210 2.79 19.27 14.71
N LEU A 211 1.86 20.11 14.29
CA LEU A 211 1.45 21.31 15.04
C LEU A 211 -0.05 21.31 15.29
N ARG A 212 -0.48 22.04 16.32
CA ARG A 212 -1.89 22.17 16.68
C ARG A 212 -2.67 22.89 15.57
N PRO A 213 -3.71 22.29 14.97
CA PRO A 213 -4.55 22.97 14.01
C PRO A 213 -5.36 24.13 14.59
N THR A 214 -5.81 25.02 13.71
CA THR A 214 -6.54 26.25 14.05
C THR A 214 -7.95 25.98 14.61
N TYR A 215 -8.58 24.87 14.23
CA TYR A 215 -9.97 24.54 14.57
C TYR A 215 -10.13 23.07 14.99
N CYS A 216 -11.05 22.76 15.91
CA CYS A 216 -11.33 21.40 16.39
C CYS A 216 -12.26 20.58 15.47
N ASN A 217 -12.20 20.84 14.17
CA ASN A 217 -12.80 20.01 13.13
C ASN A 217 -11.76 19.67 12.04
N LEU A 218 -10.48 19.92 12.34
CA LEU A 218 -9.32 19.59 11.53
C LEU A 218 -8.52 18.48 12.20
N ALA A 219 -8.14 17.46 11.43
CA ALA A 219 -7.22 16.41 11.85
C ALA A 219 -6.29 15.98 10.71
N TYR A 220 -5.05 15.65 11.04
CA TYR A 220 -4.06 15.05 10.15
C TYR A 220 -4.56 13.70 9.67
N CYS A 221 -4.80 13.60 8.36
CA CYS A 221 -5.12 12.34 7.74
C CYS A 221 -3.91 11.43 7.64
N THR A 222 -4.17 10.15 7.48
CA THR A 222 -3.14 9.17 7.25
C THR A 222 -3.59 8.20 6.15
N VAL A 223 -2.69 7.91 5.22
CA VAL A 223 -2.85 6.92 4.17
C VAL A 223 -1.74 5.89 4.30
N ILE A 224 -2.08 4.61 4.12
CA ILE A 224 -1.09 3.53 4.10
C ILE A 224 -0.17 3.77 2.90
N ASN A 225 1.14 3.81 3.16
CA ASN A 225 2.17 3.92 2.13
C ASN A 225 3.11 2.73 2.24
N ILE A 226 2.75 1.67 1.54
CA ILE A 226 3.58 0.48 1.39
C ILE A 226 4.17 0.53 -0.01
N THR A 227 5.42 0.96 -0.08
CA THR A 227 6.20 1.07 -1.32
C THR A 227 7.53 0.35 -1.16
N LEU A 228 8.09 -0.14 -2.27
CA LEU A 228 9.44 -0.67 -2.28
C LEU A 228 10.43 0.44 -1.89
N GLN A 229 11.43 0.10 -1.09
CA GLN A 229 12.45 1.04 -0.64
C GLN A 229 13.17 1.71 -1.83
N GLU A 230 13.56 2.98 -1.68
CA GLU A 230 14.37 3.64 -2.72
C GLU A 230 15.70 2.90 -2.91
N GLY A 231 16.06 2.61 -4.17
CA GLY A 231 17.31 1.89 -4.53
C GLY A 231 17.13 0.41 -4.93
N CYS A 232 15.90 -0.12 -4.96
CA CYS A 232 15.63 -1.53 -5.31
C CYS A 232 15.85 -1.91 -6.79
N SER A 233 16.57 -1.10 -7.57
CA SER A 233 16.85 -1.37 -9.00
C SER A 233 17.76 -2.58 -9.19
N ASN A 234 18.71 -2.81 -8.28
CA ASN A 234 19.79 -3.81 -8.44
C ASN A 234 19.76 -4.94 -7.39
N GLN A 235 18.99 -4.81 -6.31
CA GLN A 235 18.85 -5.80 -5.23
C GLN A 235 17.36 -6.05 -4.90
N SER A 236 16.60 -6.36 -5.94
CA SER A 236 15.14 -6.58 -5.91
C SER A 236 14.71 -7.63 -4.88
N SER A 237 15.54 -8.66 -4.63
CA SER A 237 15.24 -9.73 -3.68
C SER A 237 15.13 -9.27 -2.23
N GLY A 238 16.11 -8.51 -1.72
CA GLY A 238 16.10 -8.04 -0.33
C GLY A 238 14.95 -7.09 -0.05
N CYS A 239 14.65 -6.21 -1.00
CA CYS A 239 13.52 -5.30 -0.91
C CYS A 239 12.17 -6.01 -0.88
N LEU A 240 11.98 -7.01 -1.75
CA LEU A 240 10.74 -7.78 -1.74
C LEU A 240 10.59 -8.55 -0.41
N GLN A 241 11.66 -9.14 0.12
CA GLN A 241 11.57 -9.86 1.39
C GLN A 241 11.09 -8.94 2.53
N ASN A 242 11.67 -7.73 2.64
CA ASN A 242 11.24 -6.77 3.65
C ASN A 242 9.76 -6.38 3.47
N LEU A 243 9.32 -6.12 2.24
CA LEU A 243 7.92 -5.84 1.94
C LEU A 243 7.00 -7.01 2.35
N LEU A 244 7.37 -8.24 2.03
CA LEU A 244 6.59 -9.43 2.37
C LEU A 244 6.51 -9.63 3.90
N GLU A 245 7.60 -9.37 4.63
CA GLU A 245 7.64 -9.40 6.10
C GLU A 245 6.74 -8.32 6.73
N GLN A 246 6.70 -7.11 6.15
CA GLN A 246 5.77 -6.05 6.60
C GLN A 246 4.31 -6.50 6.43
N ILE A 247 3.98 -7.18 5.33
CA ILE A 247 2.64 -7.68 5.06
C ILE A 247 2.26 -8.81 6.03
N GLU A 248 3.17 -9.73 6.32
CA GLU A 248 2.93 -10.80 7.30
C GLU A 248 2.59 -10.24 8.69
N ASN A 249 3.21 -9.11 9.06
CA ASN A 249 2.97 -8.42 10.33
C ASN A 249 1.71 -7.55 10.38
N ILE A 250 0.86 -7.55 9.33
CA ILE A 250 -0.41 -6.82 9.35
C ILE A 250 -1.30 -7.36 10.48
N THR A 251 -1.65 -6.49 11.42
CA THR A 251 -2.60 -6.79 12.52
C THR A 251 -4.01 -6.27 12.25
N ALA A 252 -4.17 -5.46 11.20
CA ALA A 252 -5.47 -4.94 10.78
C ALA A 252 -6.48 -6.07 10.60
N GLN A 253 -7.62 -5.95 11.29
CA GLN A 253 -8.71 -6.90 11.10
C GLN A 253 -9.38 -6.68 9.73
N GLU A 254 -9.50 -5.43 9.30
CA GLU A 254 -10.14 -5.04 8.04
C GLU A 254 -9.34 -3.95 7.35
N LEU A 255 -9.11 -4.10 6.04
CA LEU A 255 -8.51 -3.07 5.19
C LEU A 255 -9.44 -2.72 4.01
N PRO A 256 -9.41 -1.45 3.56
CA PRO A 256 -10.11 -1.04 2.35
C PRO A 256 -9.64 -1.78 1.11
N LEU A 257 -10.55 -2.01 0.15
CA LEU A 257 -10.24 -2.70 -1.10
C LEU A 257 -9.08 -2.05 -1.87
N ASN A 258 -9.13 -0.72 -2.02
CA ASN A 258 -8.09 0.03 -2.72
C ASN A 258 -6.71 -0.17 -2.08
N THR A 259 -6.63 -0.11 -0.75
CA THR A 259 -5.39 -0.37 -0.02
C THR A 259 -4.84 -1.77 -0.33
N VAL A 260 -5.70 -2.80 -0.26
CA VAL A 260 -5.28 -4.17 -0.57
C VAL A 260 -4.81 -4.29 -2.02
N THR A 261 -5.54 -3.73 -2.98
CA THR A 261 -5.16 -3.79 -4.40
C THR A 261 -3.89 -3.01 -4.71
N ASP A 262 -3.65 -1.89 -4.04
CA ASP A 262 -2.42 -1.09 -4.20
C ASP A 262 -1.21 -1.89 -3.69
N ILE A 263 -1.32 -2.51 -2.51
CA ILE A 263 -0.24 -3.34 -1.95
C ILE A 263 0.01 -4.56 -2.85
N LEU A 264 -1.03 -5.26 -3.29
CA LEU A 264 -0.90 -6.40 -4.20
C LEU A 264 -0.19 -5.98 -5.50
N THR A 265 -0.55 -4.83 -6.07
CA THR A 265 0.10 -4.30 -7.28
C THR A 265 1.61 -4.11 -7.06
N VAL A 266 2.02 -3.54 -5.92
CA VAL A 266 3.44 -3.38 -5.59
C VAL A 266 4.14 -4.73 -5.44
N VAL A 267 3.53 -5.68 -4.72
CA VAL A 267 4.08 -7.03 -4.52
C VAL A 267 4.30 -7.76 -5.85
N PHE A 268 3.29 -7.76 -6.73
CA PHE A 268 3.39 -8.48 -8.01
C PHE A 268 4.38 -7.83 -8.97
N ASN A 269 4.37 -6.50 -9.10
CA ASN A 269 5.36 -5.77 -9.92
C ASN A 269 6.80 -6.01 -9.42
N ALA A 270 7.00 -6.10 -8.10
CA ALA A 270 8.29 -6.43 -7.51
C ALA A 270 8.71 -7.87 -7.82
N SER A 271 7.77 -8.81 -7.70
CA SER A 271 8.01 -10.24 -7.93
C SER A 271 8.40 -10.53 -9.39
N GLU A 272 7.78 -9.84 -10.36
CA GLU A 272 8.09 -9.97 -11.77
C GLU A 272 9.51 -9.47 -12.09
N LYS A 273 9.93 -8.36 -11.50
CA LYS A 273 11.31 -7.87 -11.61
C LYS A 273 12.33 -8.89 -11.10
N ILE A 274 12.00 -9.63 -10.04
CA ILE A 274 12.87 -10.73 -9.57
C ILE A 274 12.89 -11.83 -10.63
N SER A 275 11.75 -12.31 -11.12
CA SER A 275 11.70 -13.34 -12.16
C SER A 275 12.57 -13.00 -13.39
N VAL A 276 12.57 -11.73 -13.81
CA VAL A 276 13.38 -11.27 -14.95
C VAL A 276 14.87 -11.15 -14.61
N SER A 277 15.20 -10.63 -13.43
CA SER A 277 16.61 -10.42 -13.01
C SER A 277 17.31 -11.70 -12.55
N SER A 278 16.56 -12.76 -12.27
CA SER A 278 17.02 -13.97 -11.59
C SER A 278 17.38 -15.12 -12.53
N SER A 279 17.97 -14.84 -13.70
CA SER A 279 18.56 -15.89 -14.56
C SER A 279 19.61 -16.75 -13.85
N SER A 280 20.12 -16.31 -12.69
CA SER A 280 21.05 -17.03 -11.82
C SER A 280 20.47 -17.57 -10.51
N ALA A 281 19.18 -17.34 -10.20
CA ALA A 281 18.62 -17.81 -8.93
C ALA A 281 18.37 -19.33 -8.98
N SER A 282 18.65 -20.00 -7.86
CA SER A 282 18.38 -21.44 -7.77
C SER A 282 16.87 -21.71 -7.80
N PRO A 283 16.43 -22.87 -8.34
CA PRO A 283 15.02 -23.25 -8.32
C PRO A 283 14.39 -23.16 -6.91
N ALA A 284 15.14 -23.59 -5.87
CA ALA A 284 14.68 -23.51 -4.49
C ALA A 284 14.44 -22.06 -4.01
N GLN A 285 15.25 -21.09 -4.46
CA GLN A 285 15.04 -19.68 -4.12
C GLN A 285 13.77 -19.15 -4.79
N LEU A 286 13.52 -19.47 -6.06
CA LEU A 286 12.31 -19.07 -6.77
C LEU A 286 11.04 -19.62 -6.11
N ALA A 287 11.05 -20.91 -5.77
CA ALA A 287 9.96 -21.56 -5.04
C ALA A 287 9.69 -20.86 -3.70
N SER A 288 10.74 -20.54 -2.94
CA SER A 288 10.63 -19.81 -1.67
C SER A 288 10.02 -18.41 -1.85
N TYR A 289 10.45 -17.66 -2.86
CA TYR A 289 9.85 -16.35 -3.18
C TYR A 289 8.37 -16.48 -3.55
N GLY A 290 8.04 -17.42 -4.44
CA GLY A 290 6.65 -17.67 -4.83
C GLY A 290 5.78 -18.00 -3.62
N THR A 291 6.24 -18.86 -2.71
CA THR A 291 5.52 -19.21 -1.48
C THR A 291 5.30 -18.00 -0.57
N LYS A 292 6.29 -17.13 -0.40
CA LYS A 292 6.11 -15.91 0.41
C LYS A 292 5.12 -14.95 -0.25
N VAL A 293 5.16 -14.78 -1.59
CA VAL A 293 4.19 -13.95 -2.32
C VAL A 293 2.77 -14.49 -2.16
N LEU A 294 2.57 -15.82 -2.26
CA LEU A 294 1.27 -16.46 -2.02
C LEU A 294 0.75 -16.17 -0.61
N LYS A 295 1.59 -16.37 0.42
CA LYS A 295 1.22 -16.12 1.83
C LYS A 295 0.88 -14.66 2.09
N SER A 296 1.69 -13.72 1.61
CA SER A 296 1.40 -12.29 1.75
C SER A 296 0.12 -11.91 1.02
N SER A 297 -0.15 -12.49 -0.15
CA SER A 297 -1.40 -12.26 -0.88
C SER A 297 -2.62 -12.81 -0.12
N GLU A 298 -2.50 -14.01 0.46
CA GLU A 298 -3.54 -14.61 1.32
C GLU A 298 -3.80 -13.76 2.57
N LYS A 299 -2.74 -13.28 3.22
CA LYS A 299 -2.83 -12.38 4.36
C LYS A 299 -3.59 -11.10 4.00
N LEU A 300 -3.24 -10.47 2.88
CA LEU A 300 -3.92 -9.25 2.42
C LEU A 300 -5.38 -9.50 2.08
N ILE A 301 -5.71 -10.54 1.31
CA ILE A 301 -7.10 -10.80 0.93
C ILE A 301 -7.97 -11.17 2.15
N SER A 302 -7.39 -11.78 3.19
CA SER A 302 -8.10 -12.04 4.45
C SER A 302 -8.61 -10.76 5.15
N THR A 303 -7.94 -9.62 4.92
CA THR A 303 -8.35 -8.32 5.48
C THR A 303 -9.53 -7.70 4.74
N LEU A 304 -9.92 -8.22 3.57
CA LEU A 304 -11.15 -7.78 2.87
C LEU A 304 -12.42 -8.39 3.46
N VAL A 305 -12.29 -9.39 4.35
CA VAL A 305 -13.44 -10.03 5.00
C VAL A 305 -14.00 -9.11 6.06
N LYS A 306 -15.24 -8.65 5.87
CA LYS A 306 -16.01 -7.86 6.83
C LYS A 306 -17.16 -8.69 7.42
N PRO A 307 -17.52 -8.49 8.70
CA PRO A 307 -18.75 -9.01 9.27
C PRO A 307 -19.95 -8.60 8.41
N THR A 308 -20.82 -9.56 8.13
CA THR A 308 -22.06 -9.34 7.39
C THR A 308 -23.16 -10.20 8.00
N GLU A 309 -24.38 -9.69 8.05
CA GLU A 309 -25.52 -10.45 8.56
C GLU A 309 -26.03 -11.47 7.53
N THR A 310 -26.04 -11.09 6.24
CA THR A 310 -26.60 -11.92 5.16
C THR A 310 -25.49 -12.47 4.27
N SER A 311 -25.05 -11.69 3.30
CA SER A 311 -23.93 -12.00 2.42
C SER A 311 -23.34 -10.73 1.87
N ALA A 312 -22.05 -10.75 1.55
CA ALA A 312 -21.38 -9.67 0.84
C ALA A 312 -20.35 -10.26 -0.11
N ASN A 313 -20.01 -9.52 -1.16
CA ASN A 313 -18.90 -9.87 -2.03
C ASN A 313 -17.98 -8.67 -2.26
N VAL A 314 -16.74 -8.99 -2.60
CA VAL A 314 -15.71 -8.04 -3.02
C VAL A 314 -14.95 -8.70 -4.15
N SER A 315 -14.71 -7.98 -5.23
CA SER A 315 -13.95 -8.49 -6.38
C SER A 315 -13.01 -7.44 -6.91
N PHE A 316 -11.87 -7.87 -7.44
CA PHE A 316 -10.90 -7.00 -8.11
C PHE A 316 -10.17 -7.74 -9.22
N THR A 317 -9.68 -6.96 -10.19
CA THR A 317 -8.88 -7.44 -11.32
C THR A 317 -7.67 -6.53 -11.46
N LEU A 318 -6.48 -7.11 -11.32
CA LEU A 318 -5.18 -6.45 -11.55
C LEU A 318 -4.46 -7.16 -12.69
N ALA A 319 -3.36 -6.58 -13.18
CA ALA A 319 -2.62 -7.15 -14.31
C ALA A 319 -2.07 -8.57 -14.03
N ALA A 320 -1.61 -8.81 -12.80
CA ALA A 320 -0.96 -10.07 -12.40
C ALA A 320 -1.86 -11.00 -11.56
N VAL A 321 -2.98 -10.50 -11.04
CA VAL A 321 -3.84 -11.24 -10.11
C VAL A 321 -5.29 -10.80 -10.21
N GLU A 322 -6.20 -11.77 -10.21
CA GLU A 322 -7.64 -11.59 -10.06
C GLU A 322 -8.08 -12.18 -8.72
N GLY A 323 -9.03 -11.54 -8.04
CA GLY A 323 -9.48 -12.01 -6.73
C GLY A 323 -10.96 -11.74 -6.49
N GLN A 324 -11.63 -12.70 -5.85
CA GLN A 324 -12.98 -12.59 -5.32
C GLN A 324 -13.02 -13.05 -3.87
N VAL A 325 -13.72 -12.31 -3.03
CA VAL A 325 -14.04 -12.70 -1.65
C VAL A 325 -15.55 -12.71 -1.50
N PHE A 326 -16.11 -13.85 -1.13
CA PHE A 326 -17.53 -13.99 -0.82
C PHE A 326 -17.70 -14.31 0.66
N MET A 327 -18.56 -13.56 1.32
CA MET A 327 -18.82 -13.63 2.75
C MET A 327 -20.27 -14.02 2.99
N VAL A 328 -20.50 -14.91 3.94
CA VAL A 328 -21.81 -15.40 4.36
C VAL A 328 -21.93 -15.20 5.86
N GLY A 329 -23.07 -14.63 6.27
CA GLY A 329 -23.43 -14.38 7.65
C GLY A 329 -24.55 -15.31 8.16
N PRO A 330 -24.93 -15.15 9.44
CA PRO A 330 -25.88 -16.02 10.13
C PRO A 330 -27.31 -15.97 9.57
N GLN A 331 -27.68 -14.89 8.89
CA GLN A 331 -29.01 -14.63 8.31
C GLN A 331 -29.03 -14.78 6.78
N VAL A 332 -28.06 -15.50 6.20
CA VAL A 332 -28.05 -15.77 4.76
C VAL A 332 -29.33 -16.51 4.33
N THR A 333 -29.97 -16.02 3.28
CA THR A 333 -31.19 -16.62 2.70
C THR A 333 -30.92 -17.38 1.40
N LEU A 334 -29.70 -17.33 0.90
CA LEU A 334 -29.29 -18.05 -0.31
C LEU A 334 -29.23 -19.56 -0.01
N ASP A 335 -29.72 -20.38 -0.94
CA ASP A 335 -29.57 -21.84 -0.89
C ASP A 335 -28.17 -22.29 -1.36
N LYS A 336 -27.59 -21.55 -2.33
CA LYS A 336 -26.24 -21.73 -2.85
C LYS A 336 -25.62 -20.35 -3.10
N ILE A 337 -24.33 -20.20 -2.82
CA ILE A 337 -23.61 -18.97 -3.23
C ILE A 337 -23.35 -18.98 -4.75
N PRO A 338 -23.19 -17.81 -5.38
CA PRO A 338 -22.70 -17.72 -6.75
C PRO A 338 -21.36 -18.43 -6.92
N GLN A 339 -21.12 -19.01 -8.10
CA GLN A 339 -19.81 -19.51 -8.49
C GLN A 339 -18.81 -18.34 -8.48
N LEU A 340 -17.59 -18.58 -8.02
CA LEU A 340 -16.52 -17.58 -8.05
C LEU A 340 -15.69 -17.81 -9.30
N ASP A 341 -15.57 -16.77 -10.12
CA ASP A 341 -14.98 -16.86 -11.46
C ASP A 341 -13.81 -15.88 -11.63
N THR A 342 -12.85 -16.26 -12.45
CA THR A 342 -11.79 -15.38 -12.98
C THR A 342 -11.72 -15.61 -14.49
N THR A 343 -10.88 -14.87 -15.20
CA THR A 343 -10.74 -15.02 -16.66
C THR A 343 -10.45 -16.46 -17.11
N ASN A 344 -9.70 -17.23 -16.32
CA ASN A 344 -9.20 -18.56 -16.70
C ASN A 344 -9.57 -19.69 -15.75
N SER A 345 -10.33 -19.43 -14.68
CA SER A 345 -10.65 -20.46 -13.69
C SER A 345 -11.89 -20.12 -12.90
N SER A 346 -12.54 -21.14 -12.35
CA SER A 346 -13.68 -20.96 -11.46
C SER A 346 -13.77 -22.04 -10.39
N VAL A 347 -14.49 -21.73 -9.31
CA VAL A 347 -14.69 -22.63 -8.17
C VAL A 347 -16.13 -22.65 -7.70
N ASP A 348 -16.60 -23.86 -7.39
CA ASP A 348 -17.92 -24.13 -6.84
C ASP A 348 -17.76 -24.73 -5.43
N ILE A 349 -18.11 -23.97 -4.40
CA ILE A 349 -17.94 -24.32 -2.98
C ILE A 349 -19.26 -24.18 -2.21
N ASP A 350 -19.54 -25.13 -1.31
CA ASP A 350 -20.69 -25.05 -0.41
C ASP A 350 -20.37 -24.21 0.82
N LEU A 351 -20.19 -22.90 0.61
CA LEU A 351 -19.84 -21.97 1.68
C LEU A 351 -20.93 -21.87 2.76
N ILE A 352 -22.20 -22.03 2.38
CA ILE A 352 -23.33 -22.01 3.33
C ILE A 352 -23.28 -23.23 4.24
N GLY A 353 -23.00 -24.42 3.70
CA GLY A 353 -22.79 -25.62 4.50
C GLY A 353 -21.63 -25.46 5.48
N ILE A 354 -20.51 -24.87 5.03
CA ILE A 354 -19.36 -24.56 5.89
C ILE A 354 -19.74 -23.56 6.99
N ALA A 355 -20.42 -22.46 6.63
CA ALA A 355 -20.87 -21.44 7.57
C ALA A 355 -21.77 -22.03 8.67
N LYS A 356 -22.74 -22.90 8.31
CA LYS A 356 -23.63 -23.57 9.28
C LYS A 356 -22.89 -24.41 10.33
N ASN A 357 -21.73 -24.96 9.95
CA ASN A 357 -20.89 -25.75 10.83
C ASN A 357 -19.85 -24.90 11.60
N ASN A 358 -19.79 -23.59 11.34
CA ASN A 358 -18.93 -22.66 12.06
C ASN A 358 -19.67 -22.07 13.28
N ASN A 359 -18.93 -21.73 14.33
CA ASN A 359 -19.52 -21.34 15.63
C ASN A 359 -20.40 -20.10 15.57
N ASP A 360 -20.03 -19.12 14.75
CA ASP A 360 -20.74 -17.86 14.53
C ASP A 360 -21.73 -17.91 13.36
N ARG A 361 -21.93 -19.10 12.78
CA ARG A 361 -22.72 -19.33 11.56
C ARG A 361 -22.30 -18.48 10.36
N SER A 362 -21.05 -18.05 10.34
CA SER A 362 -20.48 -17.21 9.28
C SER A 362 -19.29 -17.91 8.65
N ALA A 363 -19.02 -17.60 7.38
CA ALA A 363 -17.81 -18.05 6.69
C ALA A 363 -17.48 -17.10 5.55
N ALA A 364 -16.21 -17.07 5.15
CA ALA A 364 -15.79 -16.39 3.94
C ALA A 364 -14.91 -17.31 3.11
N VAL A 365 -15.03 -17.20 1.79
CA VAL A 365 -14.11 -17.82 0.83
C VAL A 365 -13.40 -16.73 0.06
N ALA A 366 -12.08 -16.85 -0.06
CA ALA A 366 -11.27 -16.06 -0.96
C ALA A 366 -10.80 -16.96 -2.11
N PHE A 367 -11.04 -16.51 -3.35
CA PHE A 367 -10.60 -17.18 -4.56
C PHE A 367 -9.72 -16.23 -5.36
N MET A 368 -8.48 -16.62 -5.65
CA MET A 368 -7.53 -15.84 -6.42
C MET A 368 -6.99 -16.65 -7.60
N SER A 369 -6.72 -15.95 -8.71
CA SER A 369 -6.01 -16.48 -9.88
C SER A 369 -4.81 -15.60 -10.18
N TYR A 370 -3.64 -16.21 -10.30
CA TYR A 370 -2.37 -15.53 -10.54
C TYR A 370 -1.88 -15.82 -11.96
N THR A 371 -1.82 -14.79 -12.79
CA THR A 371 -1.46 -14.93 -14.21
C THR A 371 0.05 -15.07 -14.43
N THR A 372 0.87 -14.49 -13.56
CA THR A 372 2.34 -14.43 -13.73
C THR A 372 3.10 -15.45 -12.87
N MET A 373 2.40 -16.19 -12.01
CA MET A 373 3.04 -17.04 -10.99
C MET A 373 3.70 -18.30 -11.57
N GLU A 374 3.40 -18.71 -12.81
CA GLU A 374 4.06 -19.84 -13.48
C GLU A 374 5.59 -19.67 -13.60
N ASN A 375 6.07 -18.42 -13.56
CA ASN A 375 7.50 -18.10 -13.61
C ASN A 375 8.23 -18.37 -12.28
N LEU A 376 7.53 -18.21 -11.15
CA LEU A 376 8.07 -18.45 -9.80
C LEU A 376 7.80 -19.88 -9.34
N LEU A 377 6.63 -20.42 -9.69
CA LEU A 377 6.15 -21.75 -9.30
C LEU A 377 6.11 -22.67 -10.52
N LYS A 378 7.28 -22.86 -11.13
CA LYS A 378 7.45 -23.61 -12.39
C LYS A 378 6.88 -25.03 -12.32
N ALA A 379 6.43 -25.54 -13.46
CA ALA A 379 5.96 -26.93 -13.60
C ALA A 379 7.05 -27.96 -13.24
N ASP A 380 8.33 -27.59 -13.37
CA ASP A 380 9.47 -28.44 -13.02
C ASP A 380 9.52 -28.84 -11.54
N PHE A 381 8.84 -28.07 -10.66
CA PHE A 381 8.68 -28.43 -9.25
C PHE A 381 7.69 -29.59 -9.02
N PHE A 382 7.10 -30.14 -10.07
CA PHE A 382 6.34 -31.39 -9.99
C PHE A 382 7.29 -32.58 -10.15
N ASN A 383 7.72 -33.17 -9.03
CA ASN A 383 8.65 -34.29 -9.05
C ASN A 383 7.91 -35.61 -9.32
N THR A 384 8.24 -36.27 -10.41
CA THR A 384 7.69 -37.58 -10.79
C THR A 384 8.81 -38.56 -11.11
N THR A 385 8.55 -39.86 -10.94
CA THR A 385 9.53 -40.92 -11.18
C THR A 385 9.97 -41.01 -12.64
N ASN A 386 9.07 -40.68 -13.56
CA ASN A 386 9.31 -40.77 -15.00
C ASN A 386 9.85 -39.45 -15.53
N ASP A 387 10.88 -39.55 -16.37
CA ASP A 387 11.39 -38.42 -17.14
C ASP A 387 10.33 -38.01 -18.18
N THR A 388 9.64 -36.91 -17.87
CA THR A 388 8.50 -36.40 -18.63
C THR A 388 8.62 -34.90 -18.76
N ILE A 389 8.15 -34.37 -19.89
CA ILE A 389 8.02 -32.93 -20.08
C ILE A 389 6.80 -32.48 -19.28
N LYS A 390 6.99 -31.50 -18.40
CA LYS A 390 5.95 -30.97 -17.52
C LYS A 390 5.53 -29.61 -18.03
N THR A 391 4.24 -29.47 -18.32
CA THR A 391 3.68 -28.25 -18.88
C THR A 391 2.59 -27.72 -17.96
N MET A 392 2.72 -26.45 -17.56
CA MET A 392 1.66 -25.77 -16.82
C MET A 392 0.50 -25.45 -17.78
N MET A 393 -0.65 -26.08 -17.55
CA MET A 393 -1.83 -25.99 -18.42
C MET A 393 -2.86 -24.98 -17.94
N SER A 394 -2.71 -24.43 -16.73
CA SER A 394 -3.59 -23.42 -16.17
C SER A 394 -2.81 -22.26 -15.56
N THR A 395 -3.50 -21.16 -15.22
CA THR A 395 -2.98 -20.24 -14.21
C THR A 395 -2.88 -20.93 -12.84
N VAL A 396 -2.04 -20.40 -11.96
CA VAL A 396 -2.05 -20.81 -10.56
C VAL A 396 -3.27 -20.19 -9.90
N ILE A 397 -4.03 -20.96 -9.14
CA ILE A 397 -5.18 -20.47 -8.36
C ILE A 397 -4.97 -20.71 -6.89
N SER A 398 -5.59 -19.92 -6.03
CA SER A 398 -5.66 -20.18 -4.59
C SER A 398 -7.09 -20.03 -4.11
N ALA A 399 -7.53 -20.97 -3.27
CA ALA A 399 -8.81 -20.91 -2.59
C ALA A 399 -8.57 -21.12 -1.10
N THR A 400 -9.06 -20.19 -0.26
CA THR A 400 -8.86 -20.24 1.19
C THR A 400 -10.15 -19.83 1.92
N LEU A 401 -10.25 -20.18 3.21
CA LEU A 401 -11.39 -19.82 4.07
C LEU A 401 -10.97 -18.80 5.13
N PRO A 402 -10.69 -17.55 4.76
CA PRO A 402 -10.25 -16.53 5.71
C PRO A 402 -11.29 -16.30 6.80
N LYS A 403 -10.82 -16.02 8.02
CA LYS A 403 -11.65 -15.76 9.22
C LYS A 403 -12.72 -16.84 9.50
N THR A 404 -12.51 -18.07 9.06
CA THR A 404 -13.42 -19.20 9.31
C THR A 404 -12.70 -20.21 10.20
N SER A 405 -13.28 -20.54 11.35
CA SER A 405 -12.61 -21.43 12.32
C SER A 405 -12.74 -22.91 11.96
N ASN A 406 -13.93 -23.32 11.50
CA ASN A 406 -14.16 -24.66 10.98
C ASN A 406 -13.95 -24.68 9.46
N THR A 407 -12.81 -25.22 9.01
CA THR A 407 -12.46 -25.31 7.59
C THR A 407 -12.84 -26.64 6.95
N ALA A 408 -13.55 -27.52 7.67
CA ALA A 408 -13.98 -28.81 7.14
C ALA A 408 -14.99 -28.60 5.99
N LEU A 409 -14.67 -29.14 4.83
CA LEU A 409 -15.54 -29.10 3.66
C LEU A 409 -16.73 -30.06 3.84
N THR A 410 -17.93 -29.60 3.50
CA THR A 410 -19.15 -30.45 3.51
C THR A 410 -19.19 -31.44 2.35
N LYS A 411 -18.50 -31.11 1.26
CA LYS A 411 -18.32 -31.93 0.06
C LYS A 411 -17.04 -31.51 -0.67
N ALA A 412 -16.55 -32.35 -1.57
CA ALA A 412 -15.41 -32.00 -2.41
C ALA A 412 -15.69 -30.72 -3.24
N VAL A 413 -14.67 -29.89 -3.40
CA VAL A 413 -14.73 -28.63 -4.12
C VAL A 413 -14.27 -28.86 -5.55
N ASN A 414 -15.05 -28.35 -6.50
CA ASN A 414 -14.75 -28.49 -7.92
C ASN A 414 -14.15 -27.20 -8.46
N PHE A 415 -12.94 -27.31 -9.00
CA PHE A 415 -12.24 -26.25 -9.71
C PHE A 415 -12.30 -26.53 -11.21
N THR A 416 -12.73 -25.54 -11.99
CA THR A 416 -12.68 -25.63 -13.46
C THR A 416 -11.55 -24.74 -13.96
N PHE A 417 -10.62 -25.34 -14.70
CA PHE A 417 -9.50 -24.65 -15.31
C PHE A 417 -9.73 -24.51 -16.80
N ARG A 418 -9.56 -23.29 -17.33
CA ARG A 418 -9.39 -23.06 -18.76
C ARG A 418 -7.94 -23.32 -19.13
N HIS A 419 -7.73 -24.06 -20.21
CA HIS A 419 -6.39 -24.35 -20.71
C HIS A 419 -5.74 -23.07 -21.27
N ILE A 420 -4.54 -22.75 -20.78
CA ILE A 420 -3.73 -21.63 -21.27
C ILE A 420 -2.74 -22.04 -22.38
N ARG A 421 -2.67 -23.35 -22.68
CA ARG A 421 -1.82 -23.96 -23.72
C ARG A 421 -2.61 -25.01 -24.49
N GLU A 422 -2.09 -25.41 -25.65
CA GLU A 422 -2.69 -26.45 -26.47
C GLU A 422 -2.69 -27.81 -25.75
N PHE A 423 -3.83 -28.50 -25.79
CA PHE A 423 -4.01 -29.78 -25.11
C PHE A 423 -3.49 -30.93 -25.99
N GLU A 424 -2.53 -31.71 -25.48
CA GLU A 424 -2.02 -32.88 -26.16
C GLU A 424 -2.79 -34.14 -25.72
N PRO A 425 -3.51 -34.83 -26.61
CA PRO A 425 -4.36 -35.97 -26.21
C PRO A 425 -3.60 -37.16 -25.63
N SER A 426 -2.30 -37.28 -25.92
CA SER A 426 -1.38 -38.29 -25.35
C SER A 426 -0.91 -37.93 -23.93
N GLY A 427 -1.12 -36.68 -23.51
CA GLY A 427 -0.65 -36.15 -22.23
C GLY A 427 -1.52 -36.60 -21.06
N SER A 428 -0.88 -36.84 -19.92
CA SER A 428 -1.56 -37.10 -18.65
C SER A 428 -1.73 -35.81 -17.87
N LEU A 429 -2.97 -35.46 -17.51
CA LEU A 429 -3.28 -34.30 -16.67
C LEU A 429 -3.32 -34.66 -15.20
N SER A 430 -2.71 -33.81 -14.38
CA SER A 430 -2.71 -33.93 -12.91
C SER A 430 -3.15 -32.62 -12.28
N CYS A 431 -4.15 -32.70 -11.40
CA CYS A 431 -4.52 -31.61 -10.50
C CYS A 431 -3.56 -31.63 -9.32
N VAL A 432 -2.72 -30.61 -9.19
CA VAL A 432 -1.67 -30.52 -8.18
C VAL A 432 -1.95 -29.38 -7.21
N TYR A 433 -1.47 -29.51 -5.98
CA TYR A 433 -1.43 -28.40 -5.04
C TYR A 433 0.01 -28.07 -4.62
N TRP A 434 0.23 -26.81 -4.26
CA TRP A 434 1.53 -26.30 -3.85
C TRP A 434 1.82 -26.63 -2.39
N ASN A 435 2.83 -27.47 -2.14
CA ASN A 435 3.28 -27.85 -0.81
C ASN A 435 4.63 -27.21 -0.48
N ILE A 436 4.61 -25.91 -0.16
CA ILE A 436 5.75 -25.09 0.29
C ILE A 436 6.86 -24.89 -0.75
N SER A 437 7.32 -25.94 -1.42
CA SER A 437 8.42 -25.92 -2.40
C SER A 437 8.21 -26.82 -3.61
N GLU A 438 7.14 -27.61 -3.65
CA GLU A 438 6.86 -28.53 -4.74
C GLU A 438 5.36 -28.64 -5.06
N TRP A 439 5.06 -29.05 -6.29
CA TRP A 439 3.72 -29.43 -6.71
C TRP A 439 3.51 -30.90 -6.38
N ILE A 440 2.41 -31.23 -5.68
CA ILE A 440 2.10 -32.62 -5.34
C ILE A 440 0.65 -32.98 -5.66
N VAL A 441 0.44 -34.26 -5.97
CA VAL A 441 -0.89 -34.84 -6.15
C VAL A 441 -1.30 -35.50 -4.84
N ASP A 442 -2.13 -34.79 -4.07
CA ASP A 442 -2.78 -35.36 -2.90
C ASP A 442 -4.13 -34.65 -2.66
N GLY A 443 -5.15 -35.43 -2.35
CA GLY A 443 -6.53 -34.96 -2.14
C GLY A 443 -7.25 -34.38 -3.37
N CYS A 444 -6.67 -34.40 -4.56
CA CYS A 444 -7.28 -33.89 -5.79
C CYS A 444 -7.28 -34.91 -6.92
N SER A 445 -8.31 -34.91 -7.76
CA SER A 445 -8.44 -35.78 -8.93
C SER A 445 -9.08 -35.06 -10.11
N VAL A 446 -8.69 -35.45 -11.32
CA VAL A 446 -9.34 -34.99 -12.56
C VAL A 446 -10.69 -35.70 -12.69
N LEU A 447 -11.79 -34.95 -12.72
CA LEU A 447 -13.13 -35.50 -12.95
C LEU A 447 -13.42 -35.66 -14.44
N ASN A 448 -13.15 -34.61 -15.21
CA ASN A 448 -13.30 -34.62 -16.65
C ASN A 448 -12.31 -33.62 -17.28
N SER A 449 -12.02 -33.83 -18.56
CA SER A 449 -11.21 -32.94 -19.36
C SER A 449 -11.70 -32.96 -20.80
N ASN A 450 -11.59 -31.82 -21.47
CA ASN A 450 -11.80 -31.67 -22.91
C ASN A 450 -10.64 -30.85 -23.50
N SER A 451 -10.72 -30.50 -24.79
CA SER A 451 -9.65 -29.77 -25.47
C SER A 451 -9.33 -28.38 -24.88
N SER A 452 -10.26 -27.79 -24.12
CA SER A 452 -10.18 -26.40 -23.65
C SER A 452 -10.28 -26.23 -22.13
N HIS A 453 -10.80 -27.22 -21.41
CA HIS A 453 -11.05 -27.13 -19.98
C HIS A 453 -10.83 -28.47 -19.28
N THR A 454 -10.44 -28.39 -18.01
CA THR A 454 -10.36 -29.54 -17.10
C THR A 454 -11.04 -29.20 -15.78
N VAL A 455 -11.82 -30.14 -15.24
CA VAL A 455 -12.43 -30.02 -13.91
C VAL A 455 -11.70 -30.93 -12.93
N CYS A 456 -11.20 -30.32 -11.86
CA CYS A 456 -10.55 -30.98 -10.74
C CYS A 456 -11.50 -31.01 -9.53
N SER A 457 -11.59 -32.14 -8.84
CA SER A 457 -12.30 -32.27 -7.56
C SER A 457 -11.30 -32.49 -6.44
N CYS A 458 -11.36 -31.63 -5.42
CA CYS A 458 -10.41 -31.60 -4.30
C CYS A 458 -11.12 -31.71 -2.96
N VAL A 459 -10.54 -32.45 -2.02
CA VAL A 459 -11.06 -32.64 -0.65
C VAL A 459 -10.42 -31.70 0.39
N HIS A 460 -9.63 -30.74 -0.08
CA HIS A 460 -9.05 -29.67 0.73
C HIS A 460 -8.95 -28.38 -0.11
N LEU A 461 -8.63 -27.28 0.55
CA LEU A 461 -8.39 -25.97 -0.04
C LEU A 461 -6.91 -25.62 0.10
N SER A 462 -6.35 -25.03 -0.95
CA SER A 462 -4.93 -24.73 -1.06
C SER A 462 -4.67 -23.81 -2.27
N THR A 463 -3.42 -23.71 -2.68
CA THR A 463 -3.01 -23.20 -4.00
C THR A 463 -2.89 -24.36 -4.98
N PHE A 464 -3.56 -24.27 -6.13
CA PHE A 464 -3.66 -25.34 -7.12
C PHE A 464 -3.16 -24.92 -8.50
N ALA A 465 -2.78 -25.90 -9.30
CA ALA A 465 -2.52 -25.76 -10.73
C ALA A 465 -2.87 -27.06 -11.48
N LEU A 466 -3.02 -26.97 -12.79
CA LEU A 466 -3.15 -28.10 -13.69
C LEU A 466 -1.82 -28.31 -14.43
N ILE A 467 -1.22 -29.48 -14.27
CA ILE A 467 0.03 -29.84 -14.96
C ILE A 467 -0.22 -31.02 -15.90
N MET A 468 0.26 -30.90 -17.14
CA MET A 468 0.29 -31.98 -18.11
C MET A 468 1.69 -32.60 -18.17
N GLN A 469 1.75 -33.92 -18.18
CA GLN A 469 2.97 -34.70 -18.40
C GLN A 469 2.90 -35.40 -19.76
N THR A 470 3.93 -35.19 -20.59
CA THR A 470 4.09 -35.87 -21.88
C THR A 470 5.44 -36.59 -21.92
N SER A 471 5.57 -37.59 -22.79
CA SER A 471 6.83 -38.34 -22.94
C SER A 471 7.96 -37.43 -23.42
N SER A 472 9.16 -37.57 -22.85
CA SER A 472 10.34 -36.81 -23.29
C SER A 472 10.86 -37.24 -24.67
N SER A 473 10.50 -38.43 -25.16
CA SER A 473 10.81 -38.89 -26.51
C SER A 473 9.76 -38.40 -27.52
N PRO A 474 10.15 -37.86 -28.69
CA PRO A 474 9.19 -37.61 -29.77
C PRO A 474 8.54 -38.95 -30.14
N SER A 475 7.20 -38.99 -30.11
CA SER A 475 6.46 -40.16 -30.59
C SER A 475 6.96 -40.48 -31.99
N PRO A 476 7.39 -41.73 -32.30
CA PRO A 476 7.81 -42.07 -33.64
C PRO A 476 6.62 -41.84 -34.56
N VAL A 477 6.74 -40.82 -35.42
CA VAL A 477 5.79 -40.62 -36.51
C VAL A 477 5.74 -41.95 -37.26
N PRO A 478 4.56 -42.57 -37.43
CA PRO A 478 4.49 -43.77 -38.24
C PRO A 478 4.87 -43.37 -39.66
N GLU A 479 6.07 -43.75 -40.09
CA GLU A 479 6.41 -43.75 -41.50
C GLU A 479 5.46 -44.75 -42.18
N HIS A 480 4.41 -44.23 -42.79
CA HIS A 480 3.65 -44.96 -43.79
C HIS A 480 4.56 -45.16 -45.00
N PHE A 481 5.11 -46.38 -45.11
CA PHE A 481 5.67 -46.95 -46.33
C PHE A 481 4.57 -47.50 -47.23
#